data_AF-A0A820J8X7-F1
#
_entry.id   AF-A0A820J8X7-F1
#
_cell.length_a   1.000
_cell.length_b   1.000
_cell.length_c   1.000
_cell.angle_alpha   90.00
_cell.angle_beta   90.00
_cell.angle_gamma   90.00
#
_symmetry.space_group_name_H-M   'P 1'
#
loop_
_entity.id
_entity.type
_entity.pdbx_description
1 polymer ?
#
loop_
_entity_poly.entity_id
_entity_poly.type
_entity_poly.pdbx_seq_one_letter_code
_entity_poly.pdbx_strand_id
1 'polypeptide(L)'
;MYLRQGDVNKGFTDAKHILEETLWIGGQEHFYLESNSYMVIPSNDDKELTLYLGTQNPSTTQDLIALVLGRDVSRITCHVKRIGGAFGGKESRS
;
A
#
# COMPACT_ATOMS: atom_id res chain seq x y z
N MET A 1 8.22 9.91 -17.78
CA MET A 1 7.15 10.03 -18.80
C MET A 1 6.54 11.41 -18.63
N TYR A 2 6.67 12.30 -19.62
CA TYR A 2 6.03 13.61 -19.56
C TYR A 2 4.73 13.56 -20.35
N LEU A 3 3.62 13.87 -19.68
CA LEU A 3 2.36 14.09 -20.36
C LEU A 3 2.41 15.51 -20.96
N ARG A 4 2.28 15.61 -22.28
CA ARG A 4 2.19 16.88 -23.02
C ARG A 4 1.11 16.75 -24.08
N GLN A 5 0.35 17.83 -24.28
CA GLN A 5 -0.64 17.93 -25.34
C GLN A 5 -0.62 19.35 -25.90
N GLY A 6 -0.56 19.48 -27.22
CA GLY A 6 -0.50 20.77 -27.92
C GLY A 6 0.87 21.46 -27.86
N ASP A 7 0.88 22.74 -28.24
CA ASP A 7 2.07 23.60 -28.26
C ASP A 7 2.02 24.64 -27.13
N VAL A 8 2.75 24.36 -26.05
CA VAL A 8 2.83 25.22 -24.86
C VAL A 8 3.49 26.56 -25.17
N ASN A 9 4.47 26.61 -26.08
CA ASN A 9 5.20 27.85 -26.40
C ASN A 9 4.28 28.83 -27.14
N LYS A 10 3.46 28.32 -28.06
CA LYS A 10 2.43 29.12 -28.70
C LYS A 10 1.44 29.64 -27.66
N GLY A 11 0.98 28.77 -26.75
CA GLY A 11 0.07 29.15 -25.66
C GLY A 11 0.60 30.28 -24.77
N PHE A 12 1.89 30.23 -24.39
CA PHE A 12 2.54 31.30 -23.62
C PHE A 12 2.70 32.60 -24.42
N THR A 13 3.01 32.49 -25.72
CA THR A 13 3.18 33.67 -26.59
C THR A 13 1.86 34.42 -26.79
N ASP A 14 0.76 33.68 -26.93
CA ASP A 14 -0.58 34.25 -27.17
C ASP A 14 -1.28 34.71 -25.88
N ALA A 15 -0.72 34.41 -24.69
CA ALA A 15 -1.34 34.71 -23.41
C ALA A 15 -1.24 36.20 -23.03
N LYS A 16 -2.37 36.77 -22.58
CA LYS A 16 -2.43 38.16 -22.10
C LYS A 16 -1.70 38.37 -20.77
N HIS A 17 -1.68 37.34 -19.92
CA HIS A 17 -1.09 37.38 -18.58
C HIS A 17 -0.37 36.07 -18.31
N ILE A 18 0.75 36.17 -17.58
CA ILE A 18 1.54 35.03 -17.11
C ILE A 18 1.66 35.15 -15.59
N LEU A 19 1.40 34.05 -14.88
CA LEU A 19 1.56 33.95 -13.43
C LEU A 19 2.48 32.78 -13.13
N GLU A 20 3.50 33.05 -12.31
CA GLU A 20 4.46 32.05 -11.85
C GLU A 20 4.46 32.06 -10.33
N GLU A 21 4.08 30.94 -9.73
CA GLU A 21 3.98 30.80 -8.28
C GLU A 21 4.41 29.40 -7.85
N THR A 22 4.77 29.25 -6.58
CA THR A 22 5.12 27.96 -5.99
C THR A 22 4.14 27.62 -4.87
N LEU A 23 3.64 26.38 -4.88
CA LEU A 23 2.77 25.84 -3.84
C LEU A 23 3.47 24.69 -3.12
N TRP A 24 3.31 24.64 -1.79
CA TRP A 24 3.74 23.53 -0.95
C TRP A 24 2.52 22.79 -0.41
N ILE A 25 2.59 21.46 -0.41
CA ILE A 25 1.55 20.57 0.11
C ILE A 25 2.21 19.62 1.12
N GLY A 26 1.65 19.57 2.34
CA GLY A 26 2.17 18.72 3.41
C GLY A 26 1.80 17.24 3.25
N GLY A 27 2.38 16.39 4.10
CA GLY A 27 2.00 14.98 4.20
C GLY A 27 0.68 14.75 4.93
N GLN A 28 0.13 13.55 4.78
CA GLN A 28 -1.08 13.11 5.46
C GLN A 28 -0.90 11.69 5.99
N GLU A 29 -1.20 11.48 7.28
CA GLU A 29 -1.27 10.14 7.85
C GLU A 29 -2.68 9.56 7.68
N HIS A 30 -2.76 8.25 7.46
CA HIS A 30 -4.02 7.54 7.25
C HIS A 30 -4.90 7.57 8.49
N PHE A 31 -4.29 7.46 9.67
CA PHE A 31 -4.94 7.52 10.97
C PHE A 31 -6.11 6.53 11.10
N TYR A 32 -5.91 5.30 10.61
CA TYR A 32 -6.87 4.22 10.81
C TYR A 32 -7.11 3.96 12.30
N LEU A 33 -8.38 3.78 12.68
CA LEU A 33 -8.77 3.60 14.09
C LEU A 33 -8.26 2.27 14.66
N GLU A 34 -8.24 1.22 13.83
CA GLU A 34 -7.52 -0.01 14.14
C GLU A 34 -6.08 0.10 13.63
N SER A 35 -5.11 0.14 14.54
CA SER A 35 -3.68 0.07 14.18
C SER A 35 -3.34 -1.22 13.41
N ASN A 36 -2.09 -1.35 12.94
CA ASN A 36 -1.64 -2.59 12.32
C ASN A 36 -1.73 -3.75 13.34
N SER A 37 -2.39 -4.84 12.95
CA SER A 37 -2.76 -5.95 13.82
C SER A 37 -2.55 -7.29 13.12
N TYR A 38 -1.88 -8.22 13.81
CA TYR A 38 -1.53 -9.55 13.32
C TYR A 38 -1.62 -10.59 14.42
N MET A 39 -2.12 -11.77 14.07
CA MET A 39 -2.04 -12.97 14.87
C MET A 39 -1.52 -14.10 13.99
N VAL A 40 -0.44 -14.74 14.42
CA VAL A 40 0.20 -15.85 13.71
C VAL A 40 0.08 -17.10 14.56
N ILE A 41 -0.44 -18.17 13.97
CA ILE A 41 -0.65 -19.45 14.63
C ILE A 41 0.13 -20.51 13.83
N PRO A 42 1.27 -21.00 14.36
CA PRO A 42 1.98 -22.11 13.76
C PRO A 42 1.24 -23.44 13.97
N SER A 43 1.42 -24.37 13.05
CA SER A 43 1.00 -25.76 13.23
C SER A 43 1.83 -26.46 14.30
N ASN A 44 1.33 -27.58 14.84
CA ASN A 44 2.04 -28.35 15.87
C ASN A 44 3.40 -28.88 15.43
N ASP A 45 3.63 -29.01 14.12
CA ASP A 45 4.91 -29.44 13.54
C ASP A 45 5.72 -28.28 12.95
N ASP A 46 5.30 -27.04 13.20
CA ASP A 46 5.88 -25.79 12.72
C ASP A 46 6.02 -25.68 11.19
N LYS A 47 5.39 -26.56 10.41
CA LYS A 47 5.49 -26.54 8.94
C LYS A 47 4.53 -25.56 8.28
N GLU A 48 3.40 -25.27 8.92
CA GLU A 48 2.35 -24.43 8.37
C GLU A 48 2.07 -23.24 9.28
N LEU A 49 1.66 -22.11 8.69
CA LEU A 49 1.28 -20.91 9.41
C LEU A 49 -0.12 -20.48 8.99
N THR A 50 -0.99 -20.30 9.98
CA THR A 50 -2.28 -19.62 9.79
C THR A 50 -2.20 -18.23 10.38
N LEU A 51 -2.53 -17.22 9.58
CA LEU A 51 -2.49 -15.82 10.02
C LEU A 51 -3.88 -15.21 9.98
N TYR A 52 -4.18 -14.39 10.99
CA TYR A 52 -5.31 -13.47 11.00
C TYR A 52 -4.77 -12.05 11.04
N LEU A 53 -5.08 -11.24 10.04
CA LEU A 53 -4.39 -9.99 9.81
C LEU A 53 -5.33 -8.89 9.31
N GLY A 54 -4.98 -7.65 9.64
CA GLY A 54 -5.63 -6.46 9.13
C GLY A 54 -4.87 -5.86 7.95
N THR A 55 -4.86 -6.52 6.78
CA THR A 55 -4.21 -6.02 5.55
C THR A 55 -5.19 -5.89 4.39
N GLN A 56 -4.96 -4.93 3.49
CA GLN A 56 -5.69 -4.81 2.22
C GLN A 56 -5.17 -5.78 1.15
N ASN A 57 -3.97 -6.35 1.33
CA ASN A 57 -3.33 -7.19 0.33
C ASN A 57 -2.77 -8.49 0.93
N PRO A 58 -3.65 -9.45 1.27
CA PRO A 58 -3.24 -10.70 1.91
C PRO A 58 -2.30 -11.55 1.04
N SER A 59 -2.43 -11.49 -0.29
CA SER A 59 -1.56 -12.25 -1.20
C SER A 59 -0.11 -11.78 -1.13
N THR A 60 0.13 -10.47 -1.19
CA THR A 60 1.50 -9.95 -1.05
C THR A 60 2.05 -10.20 0.35
N THR A 61 1.23 -10.11 1.40
CA THR A 61 1.67 -10.49 2.75
C THR A 61 2.09 -11.97 2.80
N GLN A 62 1.31 -12.87 2.20
CA GLN A 62 1.61 -14.31 2.13
C GLN A 62 2.96 -14.55 1.43
N ASP A 63 3.16 -13.93 0.26
CA ASP A 63 4.40 -14.05 -0.54
C ASP A 63 5.62 -13.54 0.23
N LEU A 64 5.50 -12.40 0.91
CA LEU A 64 6.60 -11.82 1.68
C LEU A 64 6.98 -12.68 2.89
N ILE A 65 6.00 -13.25 3.59
CA ILE A 65 6.29 -14.15 4.72
C ILE A 65 6.95 -15.44 4.22
N ALA A 66 6.48 -16.00 3.09
CA ALA A 66 7.08 -17.17 2.45
C ALA A 66 8.56 -16.92 2.13
N LEU A 67 8.83 -15.77 1.51
CA LEU A 67 10.18 -15.33 1.15
C LEU A 67 11.09 -15.19 2.37
N VAL A 68 10.63 -14.48 3.42
CA VAL A 68 11.44 -14.23 4.63
C VAL A 68 11.73 -15.52 5.39
N LEU A 69 10.77 -16.45 5.45
CA LEU A 69 10.93 -17.71 6.16
C LEU A 69 11.59 -18.82 5.33
N GLY A 70 11.81 -18.59 4.03
CA GLY A 70 12.31 -19.62 3.10
C GLY A 70 11.36 -20.81 2.98
N ARG A 71 10.05 -20.57 2.98
CA ARG A 71 8.99 -21.59 2.91
C ARG A 71 8.19 -21.46 1.61
N ASP A 72 7.56 -22.54 1.19
CA ASP A 72 6.59 -22.48 0.10
C ASP A 72 5.37 -21.64 0.50
N VAL A 73 4.87 -20.82 -0.41
CA VAL A 73 3.67 -19.99 -0.23
C VAL A 73 2.47 -20.84 0.21
N SER A 74 2.37 -22.09 -0.25
CA SER A 74 1.31 -23.04 0.11
C SER A 74 1.31 -23.44 1.59
N ARG A 75 2.37 -23.15 2.34
CA ARG A 75 2.47 -23.41 3.79
C ARG A 75 1.96 -22.26 4.65
N ILE A 76 1.51 -21.17 4.03
CA ILE A 76 1.08 -19.96 4.72
C ILE A 76 -0.35 -19.67 4.28
N THR A 77 -1.26 -19.53 5.24
CA THR A 77 -2.65 -19.16 4.96
C THR A 77 -2.96 -17.83 5.64
N CYS A 78 -3.44 -16.85 4.87
CA CYS A 78 -3.78 -15.52 5.36
C CYS A 78 -5.30 -15.31 5.38
N HIS A 79 -5.86 -14.99 6.54
CA HIS A 79 -7.27 -14.66 6.72
C HIS A 79 -7.45 -13.20 7.10
N VAL A 80 -8.32 -12.51 6.35
CA VAL A 80 -8.78 -11.14 6.64
C VAL A 80 -10.29 -11.19 6.75
N LYS A 81 -10.85 -10.82 7.91
CA LYS A 81 -12.31 -10.77 8.12
C LYS A 81 -12.89 -9.38 7.85
N ARG A 82 -12.28 -8.37 8.47
CA ARG A 82 -12.60 -6.94 8.36
C ARG A 82 -11.39 -6.14 8.85
N ILE A 83 -11.34 -4.85 8.52
CA ILE A 83 -10.27 -3.93 8.94
C ILE A 83 -10.91 -2.63 9.43
N GLY A 84 -10.50 -2.12 10.58
CA GLY A 84 -10.97 -0.88 11.20
C GLY A 84 -10.34 0.38 10.60
N GLY A 85 -10.42 0.51 9.27
CA GLY A 85 -9.77 1.58 8.51
C GLY A 85 -8.41 1.17 7.96
N ALA A 86 -8.10 1.61 6.73
CA ALA A 86 -6.86 1.26 6.04
C ALA A 86 -6.35 2.38 5.12
N PHE A 87 -7.23 2.88 4.23
CA PHE A 87 -7.01 4.08 3.40
C PHE A 87 -5.76 4.03 2.50
N GLY A 88 -5.25 2.85 2.15
CA GLY A 88 -3.98 2.66 1.43
C GLY A 88 -2.80 2.36 2.35
N GLY A 89 -2.89 2.72 3.63
CA GLY A 89 -1.82 2.49 4.61
C GLY A 89 -1.57 1.01 4.92
N LYS A 90 -2.55 0.14 4.68
CA LYS A 90 -2.45 -1.31 4.91
C LYS A 90 -2.37 -2.11 3.61
N GLU A 91 -2.02 -1.48 2.49
CA GLU A 91 -1.82 -2.17 1.20
C GLU A 91 -0.42 -2.78 1.07
N SER A 92 0.60 -2.06 1.55
CA SER A 92 2.00 -2.49 1.48
C SER A 92 2.76 -2.35 2.80
N ARG A 93 2.24 -1.52 3.73
CA ARG A 93 2.84 -1.28 5.05
C ARG A 93 2.01 -1.88 6.16
N SER A 94 1.58 -3.10 5.90
CA SER A 94 0.79 -3.91 6.79
C SER A 94 1.73 -4.82 7.56
#